data_AF-A0A3C0PE53-F1
#
_entry.id   AF-A0A3C0PE53-F1
#
_cell.length_a   1.000
_cell.length_b   1.000
_cell.length_c   1.000
_cell.angle_alpha   90.00
_cell.angle_beta   90.00
_cell.angle_gamma   90.00
#
_symmetry.space_group_name_H-M   'P 1'
#
loop_
_entity.id
_entity.type
_entity.pdbx_description
1 polymer ?
#
loop_
_entity_poly.entity_id
_entity_poly.type
_entity_poly.pdbx_seq_one_letter_code
_entity_poly.pdbx_strand_id
1 'polypeptide(L)' 'SHTCTHGAFGAFAAGVGTTDLEVSILKGVCAFRMPKSIRMEVSGVLQKGVYAKDVILEIIRTLTVNGATDRVIEF' A
#
# COMPACT_ATOMS: atom_id res chain seq x y z
N SER A 1 4.25 2.86 -9.83
CA SER A 1 3.58 3.44 -8.64
C SER A 1 2.59 2.47 -7.99
N HIS A 2 1.80 1.72 -8.76
CA HIS A 2 0.76 0.81 -8.23
C HIS A 2 1.21 -0.63 -7.94
N THR A 3 2.52 -0.86 -7.83
CA THR A 3 3.09 -2.17 -7.47
C THR A 3 2.57 -2.66 -6.11
N CYS A 4 2.15 -1.74 -5.24
CA CYS A 4 1.50 -2.01 -3.96
C CYS A 4 0.22 -2.87 -4.06
N THR A 5 -0.40 -3.00 -5.24
CA THR A 5 -1.52 -3.92 -5.48
C THR A 5 -1.18 -5.35 -5.05
N HIS A 6 0.07 -5.79 -5.21
CA HIS A 6 0.49 -7.13 -4.80
C HIS A 6 0.51 -7.34 -3.28
N GLY A 7 0.39 -6.27 -2.49
CA GLY A 7 0.19 -6.35 -1.04
C GLY A 7 -1.07 -7.12 -0.64
N ALA A 8 -2.07 -7.21 -1.54
CA ALA A 8 -3.26 -8.04 -1.35
C ALA A 8 -2.94 -9.54 -1.17
N PHE A 9 -1.74 -9.99 -1.56
CA PHE A 9 -1.27 -11.36 -1.37
C PHE A 9 -0.45 -11.55 -0.08
N GLY A 10 -0.45 -10.58 0.84
CA GLY A 10 0.35 -10.64 2.07
C GLY A 10 1.85 -10.46 1.85
N ALA A 11 2.26 -9.88 0.71
CA ALA A 11 3.65 -9.61 0.38
C ALA A 11 3.99 -8.12 0.57
N PHE A 12 5.22 -7.82 0.98
CA PHE A 12 5.72 -6.46 0.90
C PHE A 12 6.03 -6.09 -0.56
N ALA A 13 5.27 -5.14 -1.11
CA ALA A 13 5.40 -4.72 -2.51
C ALA A 13 5.48 -3.19 -2.62
N ALA A 14 6.64 -2.68 -3.03
CA ALA A 14 6.90 -1.25 -3.17
C ALA A 14 7.24 -0.88 -4.62
N GLY A 15 6.83 0.32 -5.04
CA GLY A 15 7.33 0.90 -6.28
C GLY A 15 8.74 1.47 -6.06
N VAL A 16 9.65 1.25 -7.01
CA VAL A 16 11.04 1.73 -6.96
C VAL A 16 11.39 2.49 -8.23
N GLY A 17 12.42 3.33 -8.17
CA GLY A 17 12.98 4.00 -9.34
C GLY A 17 13.82 3.05 -10.20
N THR A 18 14.21 3.49 -11.40
CA THR A 18 15.02 2.69 -12.34
C THR A 18 16.37 2.27 -11.73
N THR A 19 17.08 3.19 -11.08
CA THR A 19 18.38 2.89 -10.46
C THR A 19 18.26 1.86 -9.35
N ASP A 20 17.25 1.99 -8.49
CA ASP A 20 16.99 1.00 -7.44
C ASP A 20 16.67 -0.36 -8.03
N LEU A 21 15.86 -0.41 -9.12
CA LEU A 21 15.54 -1.64 -9.82
C LEU A 21 16.79 -2.31 -10.42
N GLU A 22 17.64 -1.55 -11.13
CA GLU A 22 18.89 -2.07 -11.70
C GLU A 22 19.80 -2.64 -10.62
N VAL A 23 19.99 -1.92 -9.51
CA VAL A 23 20.79 -2.39 -8.36
C VAL A 23 20.17 -3.65 -7.75
N SER A 24 18.84 -3.71 -7.65
CA SER A 24 18.11 -4.86 -7.10
C SER A 24 18.27 -6.10 -7.98
N ILE A 25 18.23 -5.95 -9.31
CA ILE A 25 18.49 -7.04 -10.26
C ILE A 25 19.94 -7.52 -10.15
N LEU A 26 20.89 -6.59 -10.10
CA LEU A 26 22.32 -6.92 -10.06
C LEU A 26 22.76 -7.56 -8.72
N LYS A 27 22.20 -7.12 -7.59
CA LYS A 27 22.63 -7.54 -6.26
C LYS A 27 21.65 -8.48 -5.54
N GLY A 28 20.41 -8.61 -6.03
CA GLY A 28 19.36 -9.37 -5.35
C GLY A 28 18.85 -8.75 -4.06
N VAL A 29 19.12 -7.45 -3.82
CA VAL A 29 18.72 -6.75 -2.58
C VAL A 29 18.21 -5.34 -2.88
N CYS A 30 17.23 -4.91 -2.10
CA CYS A 30 16.69 -3.56 -2.11
C CYS A 30 16.99 -2.85 -0.78
N ALA A 31 17.29 -1.55 -0.83
CA ALA A 31 17.43 -0.73 0.36
C ALA A 31 16.16 0.09 0.59
N PHE A 32 15.53 -0.08 1.75
CA PHE A 32 14.35 0.69 2.16
C PHE A 32 14.60 1.33 3.52
N ARG A 33 14.00 2.52 3.75
CA ARG A 33 13.87 3.05 5.11
C ARG A 33 12.89 2.16 5.88
N MET A 34 13.12 1.98 7.17
CA MET A 34 12.19 1.23 8.02
C MET A 34 10.81 1.90 7.97
N PRO A 35 9.78 1.23 7.40
CA PRO A 35 8.47 1.84 7.26
C PRO A 35 7.76 1.88 8.62
N LYS A 36 6.89 2.87 8.80
CA LYS A 36 5.88 2.85 9.87
C LYS A 36 4.58 2.31 9.28
N SER A 37 3.91 1.43 10.01
CA SER A 37 2.61 0.91 9.60
C SER A 37 1.46 1.75 10.16
N ILE A 38 0.35 1.79 9.41
CA ILE A 38 -0.97 2.17 9.90
C ILE A 38 -1.89 0.97 9.63
N ARG A 39 -2.48 0.42 10.69
CA ARG A 39 -3.49 -0.62 10.59
C ARG A 39 -4.87 0.01 10.44
N MET A 40 -5.59 -0.39 9.41
CA MET A 40 -6.96 0.01 9.12
C MET A 40 -7.89 -1.14 9.49
N GLU A 41 -8.59 -1.01 10.60
CA GLU A 41 -9.58 -2.03 10.98
C GLU A 41 -10.89 -1.78 10.24
N VAL A 42 -11.22 -2.68 9.30
CA VAL A 42 -12.47 -2.63 8.54
C VAL A 42 -13.40 -3.73 9.07
N SER A 43 -14.47 -3.32 9.76
CA SER A 43 -15.45 -4.23 10.38
C SER A 43 -16.85 -4.09 9.77
N GLY A 44 -17.63 -5.16 9.80
CA GLY A 44 -19.02 -5.19 9.33
C GLY A 44 -19.19 -5.90 8.00
N VAL A 45 -20.39 -5.78 7.40
CA VAL A 45 -20.74 -6.40 6.12
C VAL A 45 -21.13 -5.32 5.13
N LEU A 46 -20.58 -5.37 3.91
CA LEU A 46 -20.92 -4.44 2.85
C LEU A 46 -22.39 -4.60 2.45
N GLN A 47 -23.10 -3.47 2.37
CA GLN A 47 -24.48 -3.45 1.91
C GLN A 47 -24.56 -3.71 0.40
N LYS A 48 -25.74 -4.11 -0.09
CA LYS A 48 -25.97 -4.33 -1.52
C LYS A 48 -25.61 -3.08 -2.33
N GLY A 49 -24.73 -3.23 -3.31
CA GLY A 49 -24.26 -2.14 -4.16
C GLY A 49 -23.05 -1.38 -3.61
N VAL A 50 -22.52 -1.77 -2.44
CA VAL A 50 -21.27 -1.25 -1.88
C VAL A 50 -20.16 -2.29 -2.09
N TYR A 51 -19.01 -1.82 -2.56
CA TYR A 51 -17.86 -2.65 -2.94
C TYR A 51 -16.60 -2.21 -2.20
N ALA A 52 -15.55 -3.04 -2.27
CA ALA A 52 -14.24 -2.70 -1.74
C ALA A 52 -13.68 -1.37 -2.28
N LYS A 53 -14.07 -1.01 -3.51
CA LYS A 53 -13.74 0.30 -4.11
C LYS A 53 -14.30 1.47 -3.29
N ASP A 54 -15.51 1.35 -2.79
CA ASP A 54 -16.15 2.41 -2.00
C ASP A 54 -15.46 2.56 -0.65
N VAL A 55 -15.09 1.44 -0.01
CA VAL A 55 -14.33 1.42 1.24
C VAL A 55 -12.99 2.15 1.09
N ILE A 56 -12.18 1.80 0.08
CA ILE A 56 -10.88 2.44 -0.10
C ILE A 56 -11.01 3.92 -0.46
N LEU A 57 -12.05 4.31 -1.21
CA LEU A 57 -12.32 5.72 -1.51
C LEU A 57 -12.68 6.52 -0.25
N GLU A 58 -13.47 5.96 0.65
CA GLU A 58 -13.82 6.60 1.92
C GLU A 58 -12.62 6.74 2.86
N ILE A 59 -11.74 5.72 2.88
CA ILE A 59 -10.46 5.78 3.59
C ILE A 59 -9.56 6.89 3.01
N ILE A 60 -9.43 6.97 1.69
CA ILE A 60 -8.66 8.03 1.03
C ILE A 60 -9.26 9.41 1.32
N ARG A 61 -10.59 9.55 1.34
CA ARG A 61 -11.28 10.80 1.69
C ARG A 61 -10.91 11.25 3.10
N THR A 62 -10.82 10.32 4.05
CA THR A 62 -10.51 10.60 5.46
C THR A 62 -9.02 10.91 5.66
N LEU A 63 -8.13 10.15 5.04
CA LEU A 63 -6.68 10.32 5.16
C LEU A 63 -6.16 11.50 4.34
N THR A 64 -6.84 11.87 3.26
CA THR A 64 -6.34 12.76 2.20
C THR A 64 -5.15 12.18 1.42
N VAL A 65 -4.75 12.84 0.33
CA VAL A 65 -3.69 12.38 -0.58
C VAL A 65 -2.35 12.12 0.13
N ASN A 66 -2.04 12.88 1.18
CA ASN A 66 -0.76 12.80 1.88
C ASN A 66 -0.86 12.15 3.28
N GLY A 67 -2.03 11.65 3.69
CA GLY A 67 -2.24 11.13 5.05
C GLY A 67 -1.42 9.90 5.41
N ALA A 68 -0.92 9.18 4.40
CA ALA A 68 -0.13 7.97 4.56
C ALA A 68 1.28 8.06 3.91
N THR A 69 1.78 9.27 3.66
CA THR A 69 3.14 9.46 3.16
C THR A 69 4.16 8.80 4.10
N ASP A 70 5.14 8.08 3.53
CA ASP A 70 6.18 7.31 4.22
C ASP A 70 5.65 6.23 5.18
N ARG A 71 4.45 5.72 4.93
CA ARG A 71 3.81 4.67 5.74
C ARG A 71 3.27 3.53 4.89
N VAL A 72 3.21 2.35 5.49
CA VAL A 72 2.53 1.18 4.93
C VAL A 72 1.12 1.13 5.51
N ILE A 73 0.11 1.03 4.65
CA ILE A 73 -1.27 0.78 5.08
C ILE A 73 -1.50 -0.72 5.08
N GLU A 74 -1.98 -1.24 6.21
CA GLU A 74 -2.38 -2.64 6.38
C GLU A 74 -3.88 -2.68 6.67
N PHE A 75 -4.60 -3.63 6.06
CA PHE A 75 -6.05 -3.81 6.20
C PHE A 75 -6.35 -5.13 6.90
#